data_AF-A0A662Q8P8-F1
#
_entry.id   AF-A0A662Q8P8-F1
#
_cell.length_a   1.000
_cell.length_b   1.000
_cell.length_c   1.000
_cell.angle_alpha   90.00
_cell.angle_beta   90.00
_cell.angle_gamma   90.00
#
_symmetry.space_group_name_H-M   'P 1'
#
loop_
_entity.id
_entity.type
_entity.pdbx_description
1 polymer ?
#
loop_
_entity_poly.entity_id
_entity_poly.type
_entity_poly.pdbx_seq_one_letter_code
_entity_poly.pdbx_strand_id
1 'polypeptide(L)'
;MDEEELRINLSEYSSLEALEDVKPKAARDDPLYRWHPYQAKKPPNIVNICLSAAKKSLNREGRDRLMMVDPFAGSGVHGGEALSLGIFTILLDLCPLSTQIMKRTLAPLKEASKGRLIQTFDKFMERLREKAIDAYVVKCPSYGGPAIGLEYRYRCLNDAEHPGEREWFLKAVKYNCPSCGRGWKVLRGYKIMNPPTRMDIRVVDARFQDESGFEDSYDISGAPRWRMLKNTRINVYDDMCISHLYPRRALNILAEAKRIIWEYAGNDPEVGEFLKAVFSSALHLAKITDYKRQAPQHFYIPKRDAVELNLLVVFKKKFKDFIRAKNEVNNRIWTKPNMAEYVDSWLGKDFSDLDSGKSPLLILLGDAKELSKYVSYCDIV
;
A
#
# COMPACT_ATOMS: atom_id res chain seq x y z
N MET A 1 -24.88 17.93 37.96
CA MET A 1 -24.82 17.82 36.48
C MET A 1 -25.51 16.53 36.17
N ASP A 2 -26.79 16.64 35.84
CA ASP A 2 -27.67 15.49 35.58
C ASP A 2 -27.23 14.74 34.34
N GLU A 3 -27.32 13.41 34.40
CA GLU A 3 -27.08 12.46 33.30
C GLU A 3 -28.08 12.61 32.14
N GLU A 4 -28.93 13.64 32.17
CA GLU A 4 -30.01 13.89 31.20
C GLU A 4 -29.61 14.83 30.04
N GLU A 5 -28.42 15.47 30.09
CA GLU A 5 -27.90 16.34 29.02
C GLU A 5 -27.19 15.61 27.87
N LEU A 6 -27.13 14.27 27.88
CA LEU A 6 -26.45 13.46 26.86
C LEU A 6 -27.39 12.70 25.91
N ARG A 7 -28.69 13.04 25.89
CA ARG A 7 -29.62 12.50 24.90
C ARG A 7 -29.49 13.27 23.59
N ILE A 8 -28.55 12.82 22.75
CA ILE A 8 -28.58 13.08 21.31
C ILE A 8 -29.92 12.55 20.80
N ASN A 9 -30.82 13.46 20.42
CA ASN A 9 -32.12 13.10 19.89
C ASN A 9 -31.94 12.62 18.45
N LEU A 10 -31.50 11.37 18.30
CA LEU A 10 -31.24 10.69 17.02
C LEU A 10 -32.52 10.47 16.18
N SER A 11 -33.70 10.83 16.69
CA SER A 11 -34.99 10.56 16.05
C SER A 11 -35.36 11.50 14.89
N GLU A 12 -34.52 12.46 14.51
CA GLU A 12 -34.75 13.34 13.34
C GLU A 12 -33.88 13.01 12.10
N TYR A 13 -33.05 11.95 12.15
CA TYR A 13 -32.12 11.61 11.08
C TYR A 13 -32.77 10.70 10.02
N SER A 14 -33.39 11.31 9.01
CA SER A 14 -33.92 10.67 7.78
C SER A 14 -32.83 10.00 6.89
N SER A 15 -31.70 9.57 7.45
CA SER A 15 -30.49 9.11 6.76
C SER A 15 -29.73 7.99 7.49
N LEU A 16 -30.03 7.70 8.76
CA LEU A 16 -29.51 6.50 9.44
C LEU A 16 -30.35 5.26 9.11
N GLU A 17 -31.66 5.42 8.88
CA GLU A 17 -32.52 4.37 8.29
C GLU A 17 -31.96 3.89 6.94
N ALA A 18 -31.30 4.77 6.19
CA ALA A 18 -30.62 4.42 4.94
C ALA A 18 -29.37 3.54 5.14
N LEU A 19 -28.86 3.33 6.36
CA LEU A 19 -27.72 2.44 6.61
C LEU A 19 -28.13 0.97 6.80
N GLU A 20 -29.35 0.68 7.24
CA GLU A 20 -29.78 -0.69 7.58
C GLU A 20 -29.68 -1.63 6.38
N ASP A 21 -29.98 -1.14 5.18
CA ASP A 21 -29.95 -1.92 3.94
C ASP A 21 -28.70 -1.68 3.06
N VAL A 22 -27.81 -0.76 3.44
CA VAL A 22 -26.66 -0.42 2.59
C VAL A 22 -25.50 -1.37 2.85
N LYS A 23 -25.23 -2.22 1.86
CA LYS A 23 -24.05 -3.09 1.86
C LYS A 23 -22.75 -2.26 1.83
N PRO A 24 -21.82 -2.50 2.76
CA PRO A 24 -20.50 -1.86 2.73
C PRO A 24 -19.72 -2.20 1.45
N LYS A 25 -19.23 -1.19 0.74
CA LYS A 25 -18.32 -1.34 -0.40
C LYS A 25 -16.88 -1.33 0.12
N ALA A 26 -16.10 -2.33 -0.27
CA ALA A 26 -14.72 -2.41 0.19
C ALA A 26 -13.87 -1.30 -0.42
N ALA A 27 -13.09 -0.59 0.40
CA ALA A 27 -12.23 0.50 -0.07
C ALA A 27 -11.20 0.06 -1.12
N ARG A 28 -10.83 -1.22 -1.15
CA ARG A 28 -9.93 -1.79 -2.16
C ARG A 28 -10.53 -1.81 -3.58
N ASP A 29 -11.85 -1.70 -3.69
CA ASP A 29 -12.58 -1.68 -4.96
C ASP A 29 -12.76 -0.24 -5.47
N ASP A 30 -12.54 0.76 -4.62
CA ASP A 30 -12.56 2.18 -4.98
C ASP A 30 -11.19 2.64 -5.50
N PRO A 31 -11.09 3.20 -6.72
CA PRO A 31 -9.85 3.72 -7.29
C PRO A 31 -9.09 4.70 -6.40
N LEU A 32 -9.77 5.55 -5.63
CA LEU A 32 -9.15 6.53 -4.74
C LEU A 32 -8.38 5.85 -3.61
N TYR A 33 -8.91 4.76 -3.06
CA TYR A 33 -8.36 4.10 -1.88
C TYR A 33 -7.59 2.82 -2.20
N ARG A 34 -7.72 2.24 -3.40
CA ARG A 34 -7.12 0.95 -3.78
C ARG A 34 -5.59 0.94 -3.81
N TRP A 35 -4.94 2.07 -4.07
CA TRP A 35 -3.52 2.10 -4.42
C TRP A 35 -2.61 1.55 -3.30
N HIS A 36 -2.88 1.89 -2.03
CA HIS A 36 -2.13 1.42 -0.87
C HIS A 36 -2.84 0.26 -0.14
N PRO A 37 -2.15 -0.79 0.33
CA PRO A 37 -2.74 -1.92 1.05
C PRO A 37 -3.02 -1.67 2.54
N TYR A 38 -3.12 -0.40 2.99
CA TYR A 38 -3.32 -0.11 4.41
C TYR A 38 -4.52 -0.89 4.95
N GLN A 39 -4.38 -1.51 6.12
CA GLN A 39 -5.39 -2.42 6.66
C GLN A 39 -6.56 -1.64 7.27
N ALA A 40 -7.68 -2.33 7.51
CA ALA A 40 -8.85 -1.79 8.22
C ALA A 40 -9.43 -0.49 7.64
N LYS A 41 -9.38 -0.32 6.31
CA LYS A 41 -10.00 0.84 5.66
C LYS A 41 -11.51 0.83 5.83
N LYS A 42 -12.06 1.95 6.29
CA LYS A 42 -13.50 2.19 6.40
C LYS A 42 -14.16 2.06 5.01
N PRO A 43 -15.36 1.46 4.89
CA PRO A 43 -16.12 1.42 3.64
C PRO A 43 -16.48 2.85 3.17
N PRO A 44 -16.03 3.32 1.98
CA PRO A 44 -16.22 4.71 1.59
C PRO A 44 -17.68 5.13 1.49
N ASN A 45 -18.55 4.26 0.99
CA ASN A 45 -19.98 4.56 0.86
C ASN A 45 -20.68 4.76 2.22
N ILE A 46 -20.28 4.01 3.25
CA ILE A 46 -20.84 4.14 4.59
C ILE A 46 -20.38 5.47 5.20
N VAL A 47 -19.08 5.76 5.10
CA VAL A 47 -18.51 7.03 5.57
C VAL A 47 -19.19 8.22 4.89
N ASN A 48 -19.40 8.17 3.57
CA ASN A 48 -20.07 9.22 2.81
C ASN A 48 -21.52 9.46 3.27
N ILE A 49 -22.29 8.39 3.54
CA ILE A 49 -23.66 8.48 4.07
C ILE A 49 -23.66 9.16 5.44
N CYS A 50 -22.80 8.72 6.36
CA CYS A 50 -22.70 9.33 7.69
C CYS A 50 -22.32 10.81 7.63
N LEU A 51 -21.34 11.17 6.80
CA LEU A 51 -20.92 12.57 6.61
C LEU A 51 -22.03 13.43 5.99
N SER A 52 -22.77 12.87 5.03
CA SER A 52 -23.90 13.56 4.39
C SER A 52 -25.04 13.80 5.38
N ALA A 53 -25.34 12.81 6.23
CA ALA A 53 -26.31 12.90 7.31
C ALA A 53 -25.93 14.00 8.31
N ALA A 54 -24.68 13.96 8.80
CA ALA A 54 -24.15 14.95 9.72
C ALA A 54 -24.16 16.36 9.10
N LYS A 55 -23.72 16.49 7.84
CA LYS A 55 -23.79 17.76 7.10
C LYS A 55 -25.21 18.32 6.99
N LYS A 56 -26.19 17.47 6.67
CA LYS A 56 -27.60 17.89 6.57
C LYS A 56 -28.13 18.40 7.92
N SER A 57 -27.77 17.74 9.02
CA SER A 57 -28.17 18.15 10.37
C SER A 57 -27.56 19.49 10.76
N LEU A 58 -26.23 19.62 10.66
CA LEU A 58 -25.51 20.81 11.09
C LEU A 58 -25.79 22.03 10.19
N ASN A 59 -26.12 21.82 8.92
CA ASN A 59 -26.57 22.92 8.05
C ASN A 59 -27.92 23.51 8.47
N ARG A 60 -28.81 22.71 9.10
CA ARG A 60 -30.09 23.24 9.63
C ARG A 60 -29.87 24.18 10.82
N GLU A 61 -28.74 24.04 11.51
CA GLU A 61 -28.31 24.91 12.61
C GLU A 61 -27.66 26.22 12.10
N GLY A 62 -27.57 26.43 10.78
CA GLY A 62 -27.06 27.67 10.19
C GLY A 62 -25.55 27.85 10.28
N ARG A 63 -24.76 26.78 10.47
CA ARG A 63 -23.29 26.87 10.49
C ARG A 63 -22.74 27.19 9.08
N ASP A 64 -21.98 28.27 8.95
CA ASP A 64 -21.39 28.73 7.67
C ASP A 64 -20.38 27.74 7.07
N ARG A 65 -19.66 27.00 7.93
CA ARG A 65 -18.61 26.05 7.51
C ARG A 65 -18.52 24.88 8.48
N LEU A 66 -18.60 23.67 7.92
CA LEU A 66 -18.52 22.44 8.70
C LEU A 66 -17.09 21.96 8.79
N MET A 67 -16.63 21.72 10.01
CA MET A 67 -15.36 21.07 10.34
C MET A 67 -15.61 19.75 11.03
N MET A 68 -14.97 18.67 10.56
CA MET A 68 -15.10 17.34 11.15
C MET A 68 -13.74 16.72 11.44
N VAL A 69 -13.64 16.03 12.58
CA VAL A 69 -12.39 15.43 13.06
C VAL A 69 -12.48 13.91 13.01
N ASP A 70 -11.46 13.26 12.43
CA ASP A 70 -11.24 11.83 12.57
C ASP A 70 -9.93 11.59 13.35
N PRO A 71 -10.01 11.32 14.66
CA PRO A 71 -8.84 11.12 15.51
C PRO A 71 -8.14 9.77 15.29
N PHE A 72 -8.73 8.88 14.46
CA PHE A 72 -8.19 7.59 14.08
C PHE A 72 -8.31 7.40 12.57
N ALA A 73 -7.69 8.33 11.84
CA ALA A 73 -7.97 8.54 10.43
C ALA A 73 -7.51 7.40 9.52
N GLY A 74 -6.52 6.61 9.93
CA GLY A 74 -6.00 5.51 9.13
C GLY A 74 -5.58 6.00 7.75
N SER A 75 -5.99 5.30 6.69
CA SER A 75 -5.64 5.72 5.33
C SER A 75 -6.36 6.97 4.81
N GLY A 76 -7.19 7.64 5.62
CA GLY A 76 -7.85 8.90 5.26
C GLY A 76 -9.12 8.75 4.43
N VAL A 77 -9.88 7.66 4.60
CA VAL A 77 -11.19 7.51 3.93
C VAL A 77 -12.15 8.61 4.37
N HIS A 78 -12.20 8.92 5.67
CA HIS A 78 -12.99 10.04 6.19
C HIS A 78 -12.65 11.35 5.47
N GLY A 79 -11.37 11.69 5.39
CA GLY A 79 -10.96 12.93 4.74
C GLY A 79 -11.32 12.99 3.26
N GLY A 80 -11.15 11.90 2.52
CA GLY A 80 -11.53 11.84 1.10
C GLY A 80 -13.03 12.06 0.88
N GLU A 81 -13.87 11.38 1.66
CA GLU A 81 -15.31 11.54 1.56
C GLU A 81 -15.78 12.91 2.09
N ALA A 82 -15.19 13.41 3.17
CA ALA A 82 -15.53 14.72 3.75
C ALA A 82 -15.23 15.86 2.78
N LEU A 83 -14.01 15.89 2.23
CA LEU A 83 -13.63 16.90 1.25
C LEU A 83 -14.49 16.84 -0.01
N SER A 84 -14.89 15.64 -0.45
CA SER A 84 -15.79 15.49 -1.61
C SER A 84 -17.17 16.12 -1.38
N LEU A 85 -17.58 16.24 -0.12
CA LEU A 85 -18.82 16.88 0.32
C LEU A 85 -18.60 18.36 0.68
N GLY A 86 -17.41 18.92 0.52
CA GLY A 86 -17.13 20.30 0.90
C GLY A 86 -16.93 20.51 2.40
N ILE A 87 -16.65 19.46 3.16
CA ILE A 87 -16.47 19.51 4.61
C ILE A 87 -14.99 19.68 4.92
N PHE A 88 -14.65 20.66 5.76
CA PHE A 88 -13.29 20.87 6.23
C PHE A 88 -12.96 19.78 7.25
N THR A 89 -11.72 19.28 7.27
CA THR A 89 -11.44 18.08 8.06
C THR A 89 -10.07 18.07 8.73
N ILE A 90 -10.03 17.51 9.95
CA ILE A 90 -8.81 17.24 10.71
C ILE A 90 -8.64 15.74 10.79
N LEU A 91 -7.51 15.24 10.30
CA LEU A 91 -7.16 13.82 10.32
C LEU A 91 -5.97 13.61 11.23
N LEU A 92 -6.13 12.79 12.26
CA LEU A 92 -5.06 12.46 13.18
C LEU A 92 -4.85 10.94 13.23
N ASP A 93 -3.57 10.54 13.29
CA ASP A 93 -3.18 9.14 13.46
C ASP A 93 -1.82 9.08 14.15
N LEU A 94 -1.63 8.07 15.01
CA LEU A 94 -0.37 7.81 15.70
C LEU A 94 0.69 7.24 14.75
N CYS A 95 0.28 6.59 13.66
CA CYS A 95 1.16 5.89 12.74
C CYS A 95 1.74 6.85 11.68
N PRO A 96 3.07 7.05 11.61
CA PRO A 96 3.69 7.93 10.62
C PRO A 96 3.42 7.50 9.17
N LEU A 97 3.33 6.19 8.91
CA LEU A 97 2.99 5.70 7.57
C LEU A 97 1.56 6.08 7.18
N SER A 98 0.63 6.04 8.14
CA SER A 98 -0.77 6.42 7.96
C SER A 98 -0.88 7.88 7.49
N THR A 99 -0.22 8.80 8.18
CA THR A 99 -0.22 10.23 7.81
C THR A 99 0.40 10.49 6.45
N GLN A 100 1.46 9.77 6.08
CA GLN A 100 2.03 9.86 4.73
C GLN A 100 1.06 9.33 3.67
N ILE A 101 0.37 8.22 3.90
CA ILE A 101 -0.65 7.71 2.97
C ILE A 101 -1.77 8.73 2.79
N MET A 102 -2.25 9.36 3.87
CA MET A 102 -3.28 10.40 3.80
C MET A 102 -2.82 11.58 2.96
N LYS A 103 -1.63 12.14 3.26
CA LYS A 103 -1.06 13.27 2.52
C LYS A 103 -0.95 12.96 1.02
N ARG A 104 -0.46 11.78 0.68
CA ARG A 104 -0.27 11.40 -0.74
C ARG A 104 -1.58 11.05 -1.44
N THR A 105 -2.55 10.49 -0.74
CA THR A 105 -3.88 10.19 -1.28
C THR A 105 -4.62 11.50 -1.57
N LEU A 106 -4.70 12.39 -0.59
CA LEU A 106 -5.56 13.58 -0.61
C LEU A 106 -4.95 14.77 -1.35
N ALA A 107 -3.63 14.86 -1.53
CA ALA A 107 -3.02 15.99 -2.25
C ALA A 107 -3.64 16.21 -3.65
N PRO A 108 -3.79 17.44 -4.15
CA PRO A 108 -4.09 17.66 -5.55
C PRO A 108 -2.92 17.22 -6.44
N LEU A 109 -3.23 16.68 -7.63
CA LEU A 109 -2.23 16.44 -8.67
C LEU A 109 -2.35 17.50 -9.76
N LYS A 110 -1.42 18.46 -9.81
CA LYS A 110 -1.37 19.43 -10.90
C LYS A 110 -0.93 18.75 -12.19
N GLU A 111 -1.50 19.16 -13.34
CA GLU A 111 -1.18 18.52 -14.63
C GLU A 111 0.30 18.69 -15.00
N ALA A 112 0.89 19.85 -14.69
CA ALA A 112 2.32 20.10 -14.85
C ALA A 112 3.19 19.12 -14.03
N SER A 113 2.75 18.74 -12.82
CA SER A 113 3.47 17.79 -11.97
C SER A 113 3.32 16.34 -12.45
N LYS A 114 2.19 15.99 -13.07
CA LYS A 114 1.92 14.61 -13.52
C LYS A 114 2.91 14.11 -14.55
N GLY A 115 3.24 14.94 -15.55
CA GLY A 115 4.26 14.59 -16.55
C GLY A 115 5.62 14.32 -15.92
N ARG A 116 6.05 15.19 -15.00
CA ARG A 116 7.28 15.03 -14.22
C ARG A 116 7.27 13.75 -13.40
N LEU A 117 6.18 13.40 -12.71
CA LEU A 117 6.08 12.17 -11.93
C LEU A 117 6.22 10.91 -12.79
N ILE A 118 5.57 10.88 -13.96
CA ILE A 118 5.67 9.76 -14.92
C ILE A 118 7.12 9.61 -15.40
N GLN A 119 7.71 10.69 -15.90
CA GLN A 119 9.09 10.67 -16.39
C GLN A 119 10.08 10.23 -15.30
N THR A 120 9.92 10.72 -14.07
CA THR A 120 10.81 10.31 -12.98
C THR A 120 10.58 8.86 -12.59
N PHE A 121 9.35 8.38 -12.56
CA PHE A 121 9.08 6.97 -12.31
C PHE A 121 9.68 6.07 -13.39
N ASP A 122 9.61 6.46 -14.66
CA ASP A 122 10.22 5.71 -15.76
C ASP A 122 11.74 5.65 -15.62
N LYS A 123 12.40 6.77 -15.32
CA LYS A 123 13.85 6.81 -15.03
C LYS A 123 14.22 5.95 -13.82
N PHE A 124 13.42 5.99 -12.75
CA PHE A 124 13.59 5.10 -11.60
C PHE A 124 13.51 3.62 -12.02
N MET A 125 12.52 3.27 -12.84
CA MET A 125 12.34 1.90 -13.33
C MET A 125 13.45 1.44 -14.27
N GLU A 126 14.01 2.32 -15.08
CA GLU A 126 15.17 2.05 -15.94
C GLU A 126 16.40 1.70 -15.09
N ARG A 127 16.75 2.58 -14.14
CA ARG A 127 17.88 2.36 -13.21
C ARG A 127 17.71 1.07 -12.40
N LEU A 128 16.51 0.82 -11.89
CA LEU A 128 16.22 -0.40 -11.14
C LEU A 128 16.31 -1.64 -12.04
N ARG A 129 15.83 -1.55 -13.29
CA ARG A 129 15.90 -2.66 -14.25
C ARG A 129 17.34 -3.00 -14.60
N GLU A 130 18.22 -2.04 -14.81
CA GLU A 130 19.65 -2.28 -15.09
C GLU A 130 20.31 -3.15 -14.02
N LYS A 131 19.87 -3.04 -12.77
CA LYS A 131 20.39 -3.82 -11.64
C LYS A 131 19.63 -5.13 -11.37
N ALA A 132 18.36 -5.19 -11.75
CA ALA A 132 17.47 -6.28 -11.35
C ALA A 132 16.98 -7.16 -12.51
N ILE A 133 17.33 -6.86 -13.77
CA ILE A 133 16.77 -7.58 -14.91
C ILE A 133 17.16 -9.05 -14.89
N ASP A 134 18.44 -9.34 -14.62
CA ASP A 134 18.98 -10.69 -14.60
C ASP A 134 18.33 -11.56 -13.52
N ALA A 135 17.87 -10.94 -12.43
CA ALA A 135 17.12 -11.60 -11.37
C ALA A 135 15.79 -12.22 -11.85
N TYR A 136 15.26 -11.78 -13.00
CA TYR A 136 13.98 -12.26 -13.54
C TYR A 136 14.09 -12.84 -14.94
N VAL A 137 15.29 -13.01 -15.50
CA VAL A 137 15.44 -13.68 -16.79
C VAL A 137 15.31 -15.19 -16.60
N VAL A 138 14.50 -15.83 -17.44
CA VAL A 138 14.33 -17.29 -17.50
C VAL A 138 14.42 -17.74 -18.96
N LYS A 139 14.68 -19.03 -19.23
CA LYS A 139 14.71 -19.57 -20.60
C LYS A 139 13.30 -19.97 -21.07
N CYS A 140 12.83 -19.50 -22.24
CA CYS A 140 11.57 -20.03 -22.80
C CYS A 140 11.81 -21.49 -23.22
N PRO A 141 11.04 -22.47 -22.73
CA PRO A 141 11.15 -23.87 -23.13
C PRO A 141 10.84 -24.10 -24.61
N SER A 142 10.07 -23.22 -25.26
CA SER A 142 9.64 -23.44 -26.65
C SER A 142 10.70 -23.07 -27.69
N TYR A 143 11.53 -22.04 -27.46
CA TYR A 143 12.55 -21.59 -28.43
C TYR A 143 13.97 -21.50 -27.84
N GLY A 144 14.13 -21.66 -26.53
CA GLY A 144 15.44 -21.72 -25.88
C GLY A 144 16.12 -20.39 -25.57
N GLY A 145 15.56 -19.24 -25.94
CA GLY A 145 16.10 -17.92 -25.61
C GLY A 145 15.48 -17.24 -24.37
N PRO A 146 15.85 -15.99 -24.07
CA PRO A 146 15.47 -15.30 -22.83
C PRO A 146 14.00 -14.85 -22.79
N ALA A 147 13.37 -15.11 -21.65
CA ALA A 147 12.04 -14.70 -21.27
C ALA A 147 12.07 -14.03 -19.89
N ILE A 148 10.98 -13.36 -19.51
CA ILE A 148 10.88 -12.67 -18.23
C ILE A 148 9.94 -13.43 -17.29
N GLY A 149 10.46 -13.94 -16.18
CA GLY A 149 9.70 -14.52 -15.09
C GLY A 149 8.89 -13.45 -14.35
N LEU A 150 7.67 -13.80 -13.96
CA LEU A 150 6.66 -12.86 -13.43
C LEU A 150 6.15 -13.30 -12.07
N GLU A 151 6.07 -14.61 -11.86
CA GLU A 151 5.56 -15.25 -10.66
C GLU A 151 6.32 -16.56 -10.48
N TYR A 152 6.86 -16.77 -9.28
CA TYR A 152 7.59 -17.98 -8.91
C TYR A 152 6.81 -18.65 -7.78
N ARG A 153 6.50 -19.94 -7.96
CA ARG A 153 5.69 -20.71 -7.01
C ARG A 153 6.53 -21.75 -6.31
N TYR A 154 6.50 -21.73 -4.99
CA TYR A 154 7.25 -22.63 -4.15
C TYR A 154 6.34 -23.56 -3.33
N ARG A 155 6.92 -24.66 -2.88
CA ARG A 155 6.35 -25.56 -1.88
C ARG A 155 7.42 -25.81 -0.82
N CYS A 156 7.01 -25.81 0.44
CA CYS A 156 7.85 -26.20 1.56
C CYS A 156 8.03 -27.72 1.59
N LEU A 157 9.26 -28.19 1.74
CA LEU A 157 9.64 -29.60 1.74
C LEU A 157 9.60 -30.24 3.14
N ASN A 158 9.67 -29.41 4.18
CA ASN A 158 9.59 -29.83 5.57
C ASN A 158 8.36 -29.22 6.28
N ASP A 159 8.09 -29.67 7.50
CA ASP A 159 6.94 -29.23 8.28
C ASP A 159 7.25 -28.05 9.22
N ALA A 160 8.41 -27.40 9.06
CA ALA A 160 8.85 -26.31 9.93
C ALA A 160 7.84 -25.14 9.99
N GLU A 161 7.51 -24.71 11.20
CA GLU A 161 6.64 -23.56 11.44
C GLU A 161 7.41 -22.25 11.22
N HIS A 162 8.61 -22.13 11.78
CA HIS A 162 9.45 -20.95 11.66
C HIS A 162 9.93 -20.77 10.20
N PRO A 163 9.66 -19.63 9.54
CA PRO A 163 10.02 -19.44 8.14
C PRO A 163 11.50 -19.57 7.80
N GLY A 164 12.40 -19.23 8.75
CA GLY A 164 13.85 -19.38 8.57
C GLY A 164 14.36 -20.82 8.62
N GLU A 165 13.53 -21.77 9.04
CA GLU A 165 13.85 -23.21 9.09
C GLU A 165 13.23 -23.98 7.91
N ARG A 166 12.46 -23.29 7.07
CA ARG A 166 11.73 -23.92 5.97
C ARG A 166 12.64 -24.20 4.79
N GLU A 167 12.53 -25.42 4.28
CA GLU A 167 13.16 -25.82 3.02
C GLU A 167 12.17 -25.61 1.87
N TRP A 168 12.60 -24.95 0.80
CA TRP A 168 11.72 -24.56 -0.31
C TRP A 168 12.08 -25.25 -1.61
N PHE A 169 11.06 -25.57 -2.38
CA PHE A 169 11.17 -26.16 -3.71
C PHE A 169 10.39 -25.34 -4.74
N LEU A 170 11.06 -24.90 -5.82
CA LEU A 170 10.44 -24.17 -6.92
C LEU A 170 9.57 -25.11 -7.78
N LYS A 171 8.25 -25.00 -7.59
CA LYS A 171 7.23 -25.83 -8.25
C LYS A 171 6.91 -25.36 -9.67
N ALA A 172 6.86 -24.04 -9.88
CA ALA A 172 6.45 -23.47 -11.15
C ALA A 172 6.92 -22.02 -11.33
N VAL A 173 7.14 -21.63 -12.59
CA VAL A 173 7.40 -20.24 -12.98
C VAL A 173 6.39 -19.82 -14.05
N LYS A 174 5.73 -18.69 -13.82
CA LYS A 174 4.95 -17.97 -14.83
C LYS A 174 5.86 -16.97 -15.53
N TYR A 175 5.93 -17.01 -16.85
CA TYR A 175 6.82 -16.14 -17.62
C TYR A 175 6.12 -15.52 -18.83
N ASN A 176 6.72 -14.44 -19.34
CA ASN A 176 6.39 -13.81 -20.61
C ASN A 176 7.57 -13.94 -21.56
N CYS A 177 7.31 -14.48 -22.76
CA CYS A 177 8.34 -14.59 -23.77
C CYS A 177 8.01 -13.67 -24.96
N PRO A 178 8.94 -12.79 -25.37
CA PRO A 178 8.73 -11.89 -26.51
C PRO A 178 8.63 -12.64 -27.85
N SER A 179 9.31 -13.79 -27.99
CA SER A 179 9.37 -14.56 -29.24
C SER A 179 8.27 -15.62 -29.38
N CYS A 180 7.81 -16.20 -28.26
CA CYS A 180 6.89 -17.35 -28.24
C CYS A 180 5.39 -16.97 -28.39
N GLY A 181 5.07 -15.70 -28.74
CA GLY A 181 3.71 -15.15 -28.87
C GLY A 181 3.11 -14.56 -27.59
N ARG A 182 2.04 -13.75 -27.73
CA ARG A 182 1.38 -13.01 -26.61
C ARG A 182 0.65 -13.97 -25.66
N GLY A 183 1.20 -14.17 -24.47
CA GLY A 183 0.53 -14.89 -23.38
C GLY A 183 1.47 -15.32 -22.27
N TRP A 184 0.92 -15.52 -21.07
CA TRP A 184 1.68 -16.05 -19.95
C TRP A 184 1.72 -17.58 -20.01
N LYS A 185 2.90 -18.17 -19.87
CA LYS A 185 3.08 -19.63 -19.86
C LYS A 185 3.53 -20.09 -18.46
N VAL A 186 3.25 -21.35 -18.10
CA VAL A 186 3.58 -21.95 -16.79
C VAL A 186 4.43 -23.21 -16.99
N LEU A 187 5.59 -23.26 -16.32
CA LEU A 187 6.39 -24.49 -16.19
C LEU A 187 5.89 -25.28 -14.96
N ARG A 188 5.61 -26.59 -15.06
CA ARG A 188 5.15 -27.43 -13.93
C ARG A 188 6.02 -28.70 -13.78
N GLY A 189 6.38 -29.04 -12.54
CA GLY A 189 6.73 -30.42 -12.14
C GLY A 189 8.21 -30.81 -12.23
N TYR A 190 9.01 -30.42 -11.23
CA TYR A 190 10.33 -31.03 -11.01
C TYR A 190 10.29 -31.96 -9.77
N LYS A 191 10.93 -33.13 -9.82
CA LYS A 191 11.03 -34.12 -8.74
C LYS A 191 12.52 -34.27 -8.42
N ILE A 192 12.98 -33.85 -7.24
CA ILE A 192 14.39 -33.89 -6.83
C ILE A 192 14.65 -35.21 -6.09
N MET A 193 15.59 -36.02 -6.59
CA MET A 193 16.04 -37.25 -5.92
C MET A 193 17.23 -36.95 -5.01
N ASN A 194 17.00 -37.05 -3.69
CA ASN A 194 17.93 -37.07 -2.54
C ASN A 194 18.82 -35.83 -2.27
N PRO A 195 19.03 -35.47 -0.98
CA PRO A 195 19.09 -34.08 -0.53
C PRO A 195 20.52 -33.59 -0.23
N PRO A 196 20.74 -32.26 -0.28
CA PRO A 196 21.67 -31.62 0.65
C PRO A 196 21.07 -30.40 1.35
N THR A 197 21.50 -30.21 2.58
CA THR A 197 21.39 -28.98 3.40
C THR A 197 21.95 -27.76 2.66
N ARG A 198 21.31 -26.60 2.83
CA ARG A 198 21.38 -25.35 2.01
C ARG A 198 20.39 -25.33 0.84
N MET A 199 19.89 -24.13 0.55
CA MET A 199 18.84 -23.84 -0.43
C MET A 199 19.31 -24.17 -1.86
N ASP A 200 19.38 -25.46 -2.19
CA ASP A 200 19.86 -25.94 -3.48
C ASP A 200 18.70 -26.20 -4.46
N ILE A 201 18.38 -25.18 -5.27
CA ILE A 201 17.48 -25.30 -6.44
C ILE A 201 18.25 -26.03 -7.56
N ARG A 202 18.20 -27.37 -7.60
CA ARG A 202 18.78 -28.16 -8.71
C ARG A 202 17.78 -28.30 -9.87
N VAL A 203 18.01 -27.57 -10.96
CA VAL A 203 17.32 -27.73 -12.27
C VAL A 203 18.23 -28.50 -13.23
N VAL A 204 17.70 -29.57 -13.83
CA VAL A 204 18.44 -30.44 -14.77
C VAL A 204 18.32 -29.89 -16.21
N ASP A 205 19.17 -28.93 -16.57
CA ASP A 205 19.65 -28.66 -17.94
C ASP A 205 20.98 -27.89 -17.83
N ALA A 206 22.00 -28.29 -18.59
CA ALA A 206 23.43 -27.97 -18.41
C ALA A 206 23.84 -26.48 -18.53
N ARG A 207 22.86 -25.56 -18.65
CA ARG A 207 23.08 -24.10 -18.63
C ARG A 207 22.32 -23.37 -17.50
N PHE A 208 21.61 -24.12 -16.66
CA PHE A 208 20.88 -23.64 -15.46
C PHE A 208 21.15 -24.56 -14.27
N GLN A 209 22.36 -25.16 -14.22
CA GLN A 209 22.74 -26.15 -13.21
C GLN A 209 22.93 -25.58 -11.80
N ASP A 210 22.81 -24.27 -11.59
CA ASP A 210 23.13 -23.68 -10.29
C ASP A 210 22.31 -22.41 -9.98
N GLU A 211 20.99 -22.58 -9.74
CA GLU A 211 20.28 -21.61 -8.87
C GLU A 211 20.42 -22.00 -7.38
N SER A 212 21.10 -23.11 -7.08
CA SER A 212 21.61 -23.52 -5.78
C SER A 212 22.72 -22.59 -5.28
N GLY A 213 22.33 -21.36 -4.94
CA GLY A 213 23.25 -20.30 -4.56
C GLY A 213 22.98 -18.98 -5.27
N PHE A 214 22.06 -18.94 -6.25
CA PHE A 214 21.63 -17.67 -6.87
C PHE A 214 20.86 -16.79 -5.88
N GLU A 215 20.12 -17.40 -4.94
CA GLU A 215 19.59 -16.63 -3.82
C GLU A 215 20.67 -16.22 -2.80
N ASP A 216 21.68 -17.07 -2.59
CA ASP A 216 22.79 -16.78 -1.67
C ASP A 216 23.82 -15.79 -2.26
N SER A 217 23.83 -15.59 -3.57
CA SER A 217 24.68 -14.61 -4.27
C SER A 217 24.18 -13.18 -4.16
N TYR A 218 22.91 -13.01 -3.76
CA TYR A 218 22.36 -11.69 -3.50
C TYR A 218 22.90 -11.12 -2.21
N ASP A 219 23.57 -9.98 -2.33
CA ASP A 219 23.91 -9.16 -1.18
C ASP A 219 22.63 -8.64 -0.52
N ILE A 220 22.37 -9.12 0.70
CA ILE A 220 21.28 -8.69 1.57
C ILE A 220 21.79 -7.88 2.76
N SER A 221 23.05 -7.41 2.74
CA SER A 221 23.64 -6.58 3.80
C SER A 221 22.79 -5.34 4.12
N GLY A 222 22.10 -4.79 3.12
CA GLY A 222 21.16 -3.67 3.25
C GLY A 222 19.75 -4.03 3.71
N ALA A 223 19.43 -5.32 3.91
CA ALA A 223 18.10 -5.78 4.33
C ALA A 223 17.84 -5.52 5.82
N PRO A 224 16.60 -5.16 6.22
CA PRO A 224 16.28 -4.94 7.62
C PRO A 224 16.35 -6.25 8.42
N ARG A 225 17.15 -6.26 9.48
CA ARG A 225 17.27 -7.37 10.45
C ARG A 225 16.47 -7.12 11.74
N TRP A 226 15.38 -6.36 11.62
CA TRP A 226 14.52 -6.05 12.76
C TRP A 226 13.80 -7.31 13.23
N ARG A 227 14.04 -7.66 14.50
CA ARG A 227 13.30 -8.71 15.20
C ARG A 227 11.86 -8.28 15.37
N MET A 228 10.95 -9.18 15.07
CA MET A 228 9.52 -8.98 15.23
C MET A 228 9.09 -9.35 16.65
N LEU A 229 8.07 -8.67 17.16
CA LEU A 229 7.45 -9.03 18.44
C LEU A 229 6.70 -10.36 18.27
N LYS A 230 7.09 -11.39 19.02
CA LYS A 230 6.46 -12.71 18.99
C LYS A 230 4.94 -12.58 19.15
N ASN A 231 4.21 -13.13 18.19
CA ASN A 231 2.77 -13.26 18.26
C ASN A 231 2.31 -14.40 17.34
N THR A 232 2.17 -15.59 17.93
CA THR A 232 1.82 -16.80 17.19
C THR A 232 0.40 -16.76 16.60
N ARG A 233 -0.51 -15.92 17.12
CA ARG A 233 -1.86 -15.72 16.54
C ARG A 233 -1.83 -15.11 15.14
N ILE A 234 -0.74 -14.43 14.80
CA ILE A 234 -0.50 -13.83 13.49
C ILE A 234 0.72 -14.42 12.79
N ASN A 235 1.14 -15.63 13.16
CA ASN A 235 2.28 -16.36 12.57
C ASN A 235 3.63 -15.64 12.71
N VAL A 236 3.84 -14.93 13.82
CA VAL A 236 5.13 -14.37 14.19
C VAL A 236 5.73 -15.21 15.32
N TYR A 237 6.76 -15.97 15.00
CA TYR A 237 7.43 -16.90 15.90
C TYR A 237 8.62 -16.26 16.63
N ASP A 238 9.20 -16.98 17.59
CA ASP A 238 10.42 -16.54 18.28
C ASP A 238 11.55 -16.31 17.27
N ASP A 239 12.37 -15.29 17.53
CA ASP A 239 13.52 -14.89 16.71
C ASP A 239 13.24 -14.55 15.24
N MET A 240 11.96 -14.43 14.85
CA MET A 240 11.58 -14.06 13.51
C MET A 240 11.97 -12.61 13.20
N CYS A 241 12.68 -12.40 12.09
CA CYS A 241 13.03 -11.10 11.53
C CYS A 241 12.15 -10.74 10.34
N ILE A 242 12.00 -9.44 10.06
CA ILE A 242 11.27 -8.95 8.87
C ILE A 242 11.79 -9.56 7.58
N SER A 243 13.11 -9.76 7.45
CA SER A 243 13.73 -10.39 6.28
C SER A 243 13.19 -11.78 5.99
N HIS A 244 12.74 -12.55 6.99
CA HIS A 244 12.17 -13.90 6.78
C HIS A 244 10.84 -13.90 6.02
N LEU A 245 10.20 -12.74 5.86
CA LEU A 245 8.97 -12.60 5.08
C LEU A 245 9.22 -12.57 3.57
N TYR A 246 10.46 -12.28 3.15
CA TYR A 246 10.81 -11.95 1.77
C TYR A 246 11.80 -12.97 1.19
N PRO A 247 11.67 -13.32 -0.10
CA PRO A 247 12.74 -13.99 -0.83
C PRO A 247 14.00 -13.13 -0.87
N ARG A 248 15.19 -13.75 -0.92
CA ARG A 248 16.46 -13.00 -0.97
C ARG A 248 16.55 -12.10 -2.20
N ARG A 249 16.07 -12.61 -3.34
CA ARG A 249 15.92 -11.86 -4.60
C ARG A 249 15.12 -10.57 -4.40
N ALA A 250 13.99 -10.65 -3.70
CA ALA A 250 13.16 -9.50 -3.39
C ALA A 250 13.88 -8.51 -2.46
N LEU A 251 14.55 -8.99 -1.41
CA LEU A 251 15.31 -8.14 -0.48
C LEU A 251 16.39 -7.33 -1.19
N ASN A 252 17.16 -7.95 -2.08
CA ASN A 252 18.20 -7.27 -2.84
C ASN A 252 17.62 -6.16 -3.74
N ILE A 253 16.56 -6.47 -4.47
CA ILE A 253 15.90 -5.49 -5.35
C ILE A 253 15.24 -4.36 -4.54
N LEU A 254 14.66 -4.67 -3.39
CA LEU A 254 14.11 -3.66 -2.47
C LEU A 254 15.20 -2.76 -1.89
N ALA A 255 16.37 -3.31 -1.56
CA ALA A 255 17.51 -2.54 -1.08
C ALA A 255 18.02 -1.57 -2.17
N GLU A 256 18.13 -2.03 -3.41
CA GLU A 256 18.54 -1.17 -4.53
C GLU A 256 17.47 -0.11 -4.86
N ALA A 257 16.19 -0.49 -4.88
CA ALA A 257 15.10 0.47 -5.05
C ALA A 257 15.13 1.53 -3.96
N LYS A 258 15.34 1.14 -2.69
CA LYS A 258 15.50 2.07 -1.58
C LYS A 258 16.68 3.03 -1.82
N ARG A 259 17.85 2.52 -2.22
CA ARG A 259 19.03 3.35 -2.51
C ARG A 259 18.72 4.42 -3.56
N ILE A 260 18.15 4.02 -4.70
CA ILE A 260 17.77 4.94 -5.79
C ILE A 260 16.75 5.98 -5.31
N ILE A 261 15.72 5.57 -4.54
CA ILE A 261 14.68 6.46 -4.03
C ILE A 261 15.27 7.53 -3.09
N TRP A 262 16.23 7.15 -2.24
CA TRP A 262 16.85 8.09 -1.31
C TRP A 262 17.73 9.11 -2.00
N GLU A 263 18.39 8.76 -3.11
CA GLU A 263 19.08 9.73 -3.96
C GLU A 263 18.10 10.74 -4.57
N TYR A 264 16.96 10.28 -5.10
CA TYR A 264 15.92 11.17 -5.60
C TYR A 264 15.40 12.09 -4.49
N ALA A 265 15.16 11.55 -3.30
CA ALA A 265 14.67 12.33 -2.16
C ALA A 265 15.66 13.41 -1.70
N GLY A 266 16.97 13.19 -1.86
CA GLY A 266 17.99 14.19 -1.55
C GLY A 266 18.03 15.35 -2.54
N ASN A 267 17.74 15.08 -3.81
CA ASN A 267 17.75 16.09 -4.88
C ASN A 267 16.39 16.80 -5.06
N ASP A 268 15.31 16.07 -4.83
CA ASP A 268 13.94 16.46 -5.11
C ASP A 268 12.98 15.81 -4.09
N PRO A 269 12.74 16.48 -2.95
CA PRO A 269 11.96 15.90 -1.86
C PRO A 269 10.54 15.49 -2.26
N GLU A 270 9.88 16.27 -3.13
CA GLU A 270 8.51 15.96 -3.59
C GLU A 270 8.47 14.63 -4.34
N VAL A 271 9.40 14.46 -5.29
CA VAL A 271 9.54 13.22 -6.07
C VAL A 271 9.96 12.05 -5.19
N GLY A 272 10.93 12.26 -4.29
CA GLY A 272 11.39 11.21 -3.40
C GLY A 272 10.27 10.68 -2.50
N GLU A 273 9.44 11.57 -1.98
CA GLU A 273 8.27 11.23 -1.20
C GLU A 273 7.18 10.50 -2.00
N PHE A 274 6.98 10.88 -3.25
CA PHE A 274 6.13 10.15 -4.18
C PHE A 274 6.65 8.72 -4.40
N LEU A 275 7.95 8.55 -4.68
CA LEU A 275 8.54 7.24 -4.90
C LEU A 275 8.49 6.37 -3.63
N LYS A 276 8.71 6.97 -2.45
CA LYS A 276 8.52 6.29 -1.15
C LYS A 276 7.10 5.77 -0.98
N ALA A 277 6.09 6.52 -1.41
CA ALA A 277 4.69 6.10 -1.34
C ALA A 277 4.39 4.92 -2.27
N VAL A 278 4.89 4.95 -3.52
CA VAL A 278 4.77 3.81 -4.44
C VAL A 278 5.52 2.59 -3.87
N PHE A 279 6.71 2.80 -3.31
CA PHE A 279 7.52 1.77 -2.69
C PHE A 279 6.81 1.10 -1.52
N SER A 280 6.28 1.87 -0.57
CA SER A 280 5.54 1.33 0.59
C SER A 280 4.32 0.53 0.15
N SER A 281 3.61 0.99 -0.89
CA SER A 281 2.45 0.30 -1.42
C SER A 281 2.77 -1.07 -2.05
N ALA A 282 4.02 -1.29 -2.46
CA ALA A 282 4.49 -2.53 -3.08
C ALA A 282 4.94 -3.60 -2.07
N LEU A 283 5.33 -3.21 -0.84
CA LEU A 283 5.96 -4.10 0.14
C LEU A 283 5.13 -5.36 0.48
N HIS A 284 3.81 -5.23 0.58
CA HIS A 284 2.91 -6.37 0.86
C HIS A 284 2.86 -7.43 -0.26
N LEU A 285 3.29 -7.07 -1.48
CA LEU A 285 3.38 -7.96 -2.64
C LEU A 285 4.82 -8.42 -2.91
N ALA A 286 5.79 -7.78 -2.26
CA ALA A 286 7.19 -8.15 -2.37
C ALA A 286 7.59 -9.30 -1.45
N LYS A 287 6.83 -9.51 -0.37
CA LYS A 287 6.95 -10.68 0.49
C LYS A 287 6.44 -11.95 -0.20
N ILE A 288 6.69 -13.10 0.41
CA ILE A 288 6.03 -14.35 0.00
C ILE A 288 4.52 -14.25 0.32
N THR A 289 3.70 -14.56 -0.68
CA THR A 289 2.23 -14.46 -0.63
C THR A 289 1.56 -15.81 -0.86
N ASP A 290 0.27 -15.91 -0.50
CA ASP A 290 -0.59 -17.00 -0.97
C ASP A 290 -0.93 -16.81 -2.46
N TYR A 291 -1.23 -17.92 -3.13
CA TYR A 291 -1.51 -17.92 -4.57
C TYR A 291 -2.60 -16.91 -4.98
N LYS A 292 -3.65 -16.77 -4.17
CA LYS A 292 -4.76 -15.84 -4.42
C LYS A 292 -4.46 -14.42 -3.93
N ARG A 293 -3.41 -14.25 -3.11
CA ARG A 293 -3.02 -12.99 -2.46
C ARG A 293 -4.17 -12.44 -1.61
N GLN A 294 -4.90 -13.35 -0.97
CA GLN A 294 -6.10 -13.06 -0.18
C GLN A 294 -5.86 -13.22 1.31
N ALA A 295 -4.68 -13.70 1.73
CA ALA A 295 -4.35 -13.83 3.14
C ALA A 295 -4.50 -12.47 3.84
N PRO A 296 -5.38 -12.36 4.86
CA PRO A 296 -5.60 -11.09 5.56
C PRO A 296 -4.38 -10.69 6.39
N GLN A 297 -3.55 -11.66 6.80
CA GLN A 297 -2.38 -11.46 7.62
C GLN A 297 -1.12 -11.27 6.76
N HIS A 298 -0.46 -10.11 6.89
CA HIS A 298 0.76 -9.82 6.15
C HIS A 298 1.98 -10.64 6.61
N PHE A 299 1.91 -11.35 7.73
CA PHE A 299 3.02 -12.17 8.24
C PHE A 299 2.90 -13.65 7.87
N TYR A 300 1.73 -14.07 7.37
CA TYR A 300 1.54 -15.44 6.93
C TYR A 300 2.35 -15.73 5.66
N ILE A 301 3.08 -16.85 5.71
CA ILE A 301 3.80 -17.45 4.58
C ILE A 301 3.24 -18.87 4.40
N PRO A 302 2.58 -19.18 3.26
CA PRO A 302 1.99 -20.49 3.04
C PRO A 302 3.06 -21.56 2.80
N LYS A 303 2.85 -22.78 3.32
CA LYS A 303 3.74 -23.92 3.04
C LYS A 303 3.53 -24.52 1.63
N ARG A 304 2.40 -24.25 0.98
CA ARG A 304 2.07 -24.78 -0.36
C ARG A 304 1.65 -23.65 -1.28
N ASP A 305 2.12 -23.69 -2.53
CA ASP A 305 1.83 -22.68 -3.55
C ASP A 305 2.15 -21.26 -3.04
N ALA A 306 3.28 -21.13 -2.37
CA ALA A 306 3.84 -19.88 -1.92
C ALA A 306 4.35 -19.07 -3.11
N VAL A 307 4.06 -17.78 -3.16
CA VAL A 307 4.27 -16.98 -4.37
C VAL A 307 5.19 -15.81 -4.11
N GLU A 308 6.23 -15.74 -4.93
CA GLU A 308 7.06 -14.55 -5.17
C GLU A 308 6.65 -13.90 -6.49
N LEU A 309 6.70 -12.57 -6.53
CA LEU A 309 6.33 -11.77 -7.70
C LEU A 309 7.52 -11.00 -8.24
N ASN A 310 7.54 -10.79 -9.55
CA ASN A 310 8.49 -9.89 -10.17
C ASN A 310 8.23 -8.45 -9.72
N LEU A 311 9.14 -7.90 -8.91
CA LEU A 311 9.02 -6.57 -8.33
C LEU A 311 8.98 -5.45 -9.36
N LEU A 312 9.63 -5.60 -10.52
CA LEU A 312 9.55 -4.60 -11.59
C LEU A 312 8.12 -4.47 -12.12
N VAL A 313 7.38 -5.58 -12.18
CA VAL A 313 5.96 -5.60 -12.55
C VAL A 313 5.10 -5.04 -11.43
N VAL A 314 5.41 -5.39 -10.17
CA VAL A 314 4.68 -4.89 -8.99
C VAL A 314 4.79 -3.37 -8.88
N PHE A 315 5.99 -2.79 -8.96
CA PHE A 315 6.19 -1.34 -8.89
C PHE A 315 5.43 -0.62 -10.00
N LYS A 316 5.53 -1.07 -11.26
CA LYS A 316 4.78 -0.48 -12.38
C LYS A 316 3.27 -0.52 -12.15
N LYS A 317 2.75 -1.63 -11.63
CA LYS A 317 1.32 -1.75 -11.30
C LYS A 317 0.92 -0.76 -10.20
N LYS A 318 1.73 -0.65 -9.15
CA LYS A 318 1.46 0.25 -8.03
C LYS A 318 1.53 1.72 -8.38
N PHE A 319 2.46 2.09 -9.26
CA PHE A 319 2.47 3.42 -9.83
C PHE A 319 1.20 3.74 -10.62
N LYS A 320 0.73 2.82 -11.48
CA LYS A 320 -0.53 3.00 -12.21
C LYS A 320 -1.73 3.14 -11.28
N ASP A 321 -1.82 2.32 -10.24
CA ASP A 321 -2.87 2.42 -9.23
C ASP A 321 -2.80 3.78 -8.51
N PHE A 322 -1.61 4.28 -8.19
CA PHE A 322 -1.40 5.59 -7.58
C PHE A 322 -1.87 6.73 -8.50
N ILE A 323 -1.44 6.76 -9.76
CA ILE A 323 -1.88 7.79 -10.73
C ILE A 323 -3.40 7.75 -10.92
N ARG A 324 -4.01 6.57 -10.95
CA ARG A 324 -5.47 6.45 -10.99
C ARG A 324 -6.11 7.07 -9.76
N ALA A 325 -5.60 6.81 -8.56
CA ALA A 325 -6.07 7.46 -7.33
C ALA A 325 -5.92 8.98 -7.38
N LYS A 326 -4.82 9.50 -7.96
CA LYS A 326 -4.61 10.95 -8.14
C LYS A 326 -5.61 11.58 -9.10
N ASN A 327 -5.95 10.90 -10.19
CA ASN A 327 -7.01 11.40 -11.08
C ASN A 327 -8.35 11.40 -10.35
N GLU A 328 -8.62 10.37 -9.54
CA GLU A 328 -9.87 10.27 -8.78
C GLU A 328 -10.01 11.36 -7.72
N VAL A 329 -8.96 11.65 -6.95
CA VAL A 329 -8.99 12.71 -5.93
C VAL A 329 -9.23 14.08 -6.57
N ASN A 330 -8.60 14.35 -7.72
CA ASN A 330 -8.86 15.59 -8.45
C ASN A 330 -10.32 15.69 -8.90
N ASN A 331 -10.84 14.64 -9.53
CA ASN A 331 -12.20 14.63 -10.08
C ASN A 331 -13.29 14.71 -8.99
N ARG A 332 -13.06 14.08 -7.84
CA ARG A 332 -14.03 14.05 -6.73
C ARG A 332 -13.97 15.29 -5.85
N ILE A 333 -12.79 15.87 -5.67
CA ILE A 333 -12.54 16.94 -4.70
C ILE A 333 -12.07 18.19 -5.42
N TRP A 334 -10.86 18.18 -5.98
CA TRP A 334 -10.15 19.40 -6.34
C TRP A 334 -10.64 20.13 -7.60
N THR A 335 -11.47 19.50 -8.43
CA THR A 335 -12.14 20.16 -9.57
C THR A 335 -13.54 20.65 -9.21
N LYS A 336 -14.03 20.38 -8.00
CA LYS A 336 -15.36 20.83 -7.57
C LYS A 336 -15.33 22.32 -7.26
N PRO A 337 -16.37 23.10 -7.63
CA PRO A 337 -16.37 24.55 -7.44
C PRO A 337 -16.08 25.00 -6.01
N ASN A 338 -16.56 24.26 -5.02
CA ASN A 338 -16.39 24.55 -3.59
C ASN A 338 -15.02 24.13 -3.03
N MET A 339 -14.16 23.49 -3.82
CA MET A 339 -12.85 22.99 -3.38
C MET A 339 -11.69 23.42 -4.30
N ALA A 340 -12.00 23.89 -5.51
CA ALA A 340 -11.01 24.26 -6.52
C ALA A 340 -10.10 25.43 -6.09
N GLU A 341 -10.62 26.37 -5.30
CA GLU A 341 -9.84 27.50 -4.78
C GLU A 341 -8.72 27.05 -3.81
N TYR A 342 -8.88 25.89 -3.16
CA TYR A 342 -7.91 25.39 -2.18
C TYR A 342 -6.81 24.52 -2.78
N VAL A 343 -6.71 24.36 -4.10
CA VAL A 343 -5.69 23.48 -4.72
C VAL A 343 -4.26 23.84 -4.27
N ASP A 344 -3.97 25.13 -4.14
CA ASP A 344 -2.63 25.61 -3.75
C ASP A 344 -2.43 25.66 -2.23
N SER A 345 -3.51 25.70 -1.46
CA SER A 345 -3.52 25.74 0.01
C SER A 345 -4.20 24.52 0.63
N TRP A 346 -4.18 23.39 -0.06
CA TRP A 346 -5.02 22.23 0.28
C TRP A 346 -4.75 21.64 1.66
N LEU A 347 -3.53 21.80 2.19
CA LEU A 347 -3.08 21.28 3.47
C LEU A 347 -2.63 22.44 4.39
N GLY A 348 -3.34 22.61 5.50
CA GLY A 348 -3.00 23.58 6.54
C GLY A 348 -1.80 23.15 7.37
N LYS A 349 -1.12 24.14 7.96
CA LYS A 349 0.04 23.91 8.85
C LYS A 349 -0.41 23.62 10.28
N ASP A 350 -1.47 24.29 10.71
CA ASP A 350 -2.05 24.21 12.04
C ASP A 350 -3.56 24.47 11.97
N PHE A 351 -4.20 24.47 13.14
CA PHE A 351 -5.64 24.69 13.25
C PHE A 351 -6.08 26.08 12.78
N SER A 352 -5.25 27.11 12.89
CA SER A 352 -5.61 28.47 12.49
C SER A 352 -5.82 28.58 10.98
N ASP A 353 -5.06 27.83 10.18
CA ASP A 353 -5.26 27.76 8.72
C ASP A 353 -6.62 27.13 8.37
N LEU A 354 -7.07 26.15 9.15
CA LEU A 354 -8.37 25.50 8.96
C LEU A 354 -9.52 26.41 9.42
N ASP A 355 -9.40 26.98 10.62
CA ASP A 355 -10.42 27.82 11.26
C ASP A 355 -10.66 29.12 10.49
N SER A 356 -9.60 29.76 10.00
CA SER A 356 -9.69 30.95 9.12
C SER A 356 -10.21 30.65 7.72
N GLY A 357 -10.29 29.38 7.32
CA GLY A 357 -10.76 28.99 6.00
C GLY A 357 -9.69 29.01 4.93
N LYS A 358 -8.42 29.18 5.29
CA LYS A 358 -7.28 29.23 4.35
C LYS A 358 -6.97 27.86 3.74
N SER A 359 -7.23 26.78 4.48
CA SER A 359 -7.00 25.40 4.05
C SER A 359 -8.17 24.52 4.48
N PRO A 360 -8.59 23.52 3.67
CA PRO A 360 -9.72 22.66 4.00
C PRO A 360 -9.34 21.40 4.79
N LEU A 361 -8.04 21.12 4.95
CA LEU A 361 -7.55 19.88 5.53
C LEU A 361 -6.35 20.13 6.44
N LEU A 362 -6.36 19.50 7.61
CA LEU A 362 -5.22 19.39 8.50
C LEU A 362 -4.90 17.90 8.73
N ILE A 363 -3.64 17.49 8.54
CA ILE A 363 -3.19 16.12 8.83
C ILE A 363 -2.12 16.14 9.91
N LEU A 364 -2.41 15.50 11.04
CA LEU A 364 -1.58 15.47 12.24
C LEU A 364 -1.02 14.08 12.49
N LEU A 365 0.25 14.04 12.90
CA LEU A 365 0.87 12.87 13.52
C LEU A 365 0.84 13.11 15.02
N GLY A 366 0.07 12.32 15.76
CA GLY A 366 -0.10 12.55 17.19
C GLY A 366 -0.98 11.51 17.87
N ASP A 367 -1.09 11.63 19.19
CA ASP A 367 -2.02 10.84 19.99
C ASP A 367 -3.36 11.58 20.10
N ALA A 368 -4.45 10.87 19.81
CA ALA A 368 -5.81 11.39 19.94
C ALA A 368 -6.13 11.87 21.37
N LYS A 369 -5.46 11.33 22.38
CA LYS A 369 -5.58 11.80 23.78
C LYS A 369 -5.10 13.24 23.95
N GLU A 370 -4.27 13.73 23.05
CA GLU A 370 -3.74 15.07 23.05
C GLU A 370 -4.43 15.97 22.02
N LEU A 371 -5.62 15.59 21.53
CA LEU A 371 -6.35 16.33 20.50
C LEU A 371 -6.55 17.81 20.86
N SER A 372 -6.80 18.11 22.14
CA SER A 372 -6.95 19.47 22.66
C SER A 372 -5.70 20.34 22.51
N LYS A 373 -4.51 19.76 22.31
CA LYS A 373 -3.30 20.52 21.97
C LYS A 373 -3.30 21.02 20.53
N TYR A 374 -4.10 20.39 19.66
CA TYR A 374 -4.12 20.67 18.24
C TYR A 374 -5.38 21.40 17.78
N VAL A 375 -6.46 21.36 18.57
CA VAL A 375 -7.77 21.89 18.20
C VAL A 375 -8.31 22.72 19.37
N SER A 376 -8.71 23.97 19.09
CA SER A 376 -9.18 24.89 20.14
C SER A 376 -10.59 24.59 20.62
N TYR A 377 -11.43 23.98 19.79
CA TYR A 377 -12.81 23.58 20.11
C TYR A 377 -13.20 22.34 19.29
N CYS A 378 -13.91 21.39 19.90
CA CYS A 378 -14.43 20.22 19.20
C CYS A 378 -15.73 19.79 19.88
N ASP A 379 -16.84 19.91 19.16
CA ASP A 379 -18.11 19.33 19.59
C ASP A 379 -18.07 17.81 19.28
N ILE A 380 -18.48 16.97 20.23
CA ILE A 380 -18.68 15.54 19.97
C ILE A 380 -20.12 15.41 19.46
N VAL A 381 -20.27 15.11 18.16
CA VAL A 381 -21.56 14.87 17.50
C VAL A 381 -21.79 13.37 17.32
#